data_AF-A0A0F9A4C6-F1
#
_entry.id   AF-A0A0F9A4C6-F1
#
_cell.length_a   1.000
_cell.length_b   1.000
_cell.length_c   1.000
_cell.angle_alpha   90.00
_cell.angle_beta   90.00
_cell.angle_gamma   90.00
#
_symmetry.space_group_name_H-M   'P 1'
#
loop_
_entity.id
_entity.type
_entity.pdbx_description
1 polymer ?
#
loop_
_entity_poly.entity_id
_entity_poly.type
_entity_poly.pdbx_seq_one_letter_code
_entity_poly.pdbx_strand_id
1 'polypeptide(L)'
;MNRARHTRKYVAMAVAMLVWAGAPAEESRADFLLWEDQQLTLYDSHLSGTLYDRSGVEIMTGGDVRILRAYHQSSVHLDVGSVGYLYAYDTSAVRITTGSLRWLYAHDGSTVHINSGSSGGVDAYGSSAVRIAGGTHSSVFAHESSSLEISGGDFTEYKYVSAYDSATLNVSGGTFPWVLYGHGSSIVNITGGGFRFVKANDSSVVSISNGTIASLRAYGTSTVRLIARKFRLGDGLWIDGARLYGGGLLSGEWSGGERWSVDIQIDNPGPTVLAMLIGDVDLSGYVDDDDLSLVLANWGTETEWTDGDLDSSGLVDDDDLSLLLANWGAGPAPAPEAIPEPATLSLLAIGGLALLRRKGFAGQAVLRRRSR
;
A
#
# COMPACT_ATOMS: atom_id res chain seq x y z
N MET A 1 -75.48 -7.13 -3.95
CA MET A 1 -74.10 -7.66 -3.82
C MET A 1 -73.32 -7.15 -5.03
N ASN A 2 -72.53 -6.08 -4.87
CA ASN A 2 -71.05 -6.11 -4.73
C ASN A 2 -70.38 -6.89 -5.88
N ARG A 3 -69.53 -6.32 -6.76
CA ARG A 3 -68.46 -5.32 -6.56
C ARG A 3 -68.10 -4.62 -7.88
N ALA A 4 -67.69 -3.37 -7.74
CA ALA A 4 -67.07 -2.54 -8.76
C ALA A 4 -65.75 -3.13 -9.29
N ARG A 5 -65.49 -2.96 -10.60
CA ARG A 5 -64.13 -2.96 -11.18
C ARG A 5 -63.79 -1.52 -11.57
N HIS A 6 -62.95 -0.88 -10.78
CA HIS A 6 -62.34 0.39 -11.09
C HIS A 6 -61.25 0.21 -12.16
N THR A 7 -61.47 0.85 -13.31
CA THR A 7 -60.43 1.29 -14.25
C THR A 7 -59.49 2.30 -13.57
N ARG A 8 -58.18 2.09 -13.67
CA ARG A 8 -57.19 3.17 -13.59
C ARG A 8 -56.33 3.11 -14.85
N LYS A 9 -56.53 4.12 -15.70
CA LYS A 9 -55.71 4.43 -16.87
C LYS A 9 -54.47 5.18 -16.38
N TYR A 10 -53.30 4.76 -16.84
CA TYR A 10 -52.05 5.48 -16.68
C TYR A 10 -52.15 6.81 -17.45
N VAL A 11 -51.97 7.92 -16.76
CA VAL A 11 -51.82 9.26 -17.37
C VAL A 11 -50.34 9.61 -17.26
N ALA A 12 -49.64 9.56 -18.40
CA ALA A 12 -48.34 10.18 -18.55
C ALA A 12 -48.53 11.70 -18.48
N MET A 13 -47.95 12.34 -17.47
CA MET A 13 -48.01 13.79 -17.30
C MET A 13 -46.73 14.40 -17.86
N ALA A 14 -46.81 14.92 -19.09
CA ALA A 14 -45.81 15.83 -19.63
C ALA A 14 -45.98 17.20 -18.92
N VAL A 15 -44.94 17.66 -18.23
CA VAL A 15 -44.91 19.00 -17.64
C VAL A 15 -44.26 19.94 -18.65
N ALA A 16 -45.06 20.81 -19.26
CA ALA A 16 -44.59 21.94 -20.06
C ALA A 16 -44.28 23.12 -19.13
N MET A 17 -43.05 23.62 -19.15
CA MET A 17 -42.67 24.86 -18.47
C MET A 17 -43.15 26.07 -19.27
N LEU A 18 -43.84 26.99 -18.58
CA LEU A 18 -44.33 28.27 -19.09
C LEU A 18 -43.31 29.37 -18.76
N VAL A 19 -42.75 30.04 -19.77
CA VAL A 19 -41.81 31.15 -19.60
C VAL A 19 -42.57 32.46 -19.41
N TRP A 20 -42.33 33.17 -18.30
CA TRP A 20 -42.75 34.56 -18.08
C TRP A 20 -41.51 35.47 -18.05
N ALA A 21 -41.55 36.55 -18.84
CA ALA A 21 -40.43 37.46 -19.06
C ALA A 21 -40.34 38.55 -17.98
N GLY A 22 -39.16 38.77 -17.40
CA GLY A 22 -38.84 39.99 -16.65
C GLY A 22 -37.93 39.87 -15.43
N ALA A 23 -36.66 39.48 -15.63
CA ALA A 23 -35.51 39.78 -14.74
C ALA A 23 -34.21 39.42 -15.50
N PRO A 24 -33.05 40.06 -15.26
CA PRO A 24 -31.79 39.58 -15.83
C PRO A 24 -31.53 38.18 -15.27
N ALA A 25 -31.54 37.19 -16.17
CA ALA A 25 -31.43 35.78 -15.82
C ALA A 25 -30.07 35.48 -15.19
N GLU A 26 -30.04 35.28 -13.86
CA GLU A 26 -29.43 34.05 -13.39
C GLU A 26 -30.19 32.94 -14.12
N GLU A 27 -29.58 32.34 -15.14
CA GLU A 27 -30.16 31.19 -15.83
C GLU A 27 -30.66 30.22 -14.77
N SER A 28 -31.97 29.95 -14.78
CA SER A 28 -32.58 28.98 -13.89
C SER A 28 -32.06 27.60 -14.27
N ARG A 29 -30.86 27.25 -13.78
CA ARG A 29 -30.29 25.91 -13.81
C ARG A 29 -31.30 24.98 -13.12
N ALA A 30 -32.11 24.25 -13.89
CA ALA A 30 -33.19 23.45 -13.34
C ALA A 30 -32.62 22.21 -12.65
N ASP A 31 -32.74 22.07 -11.34
CA ASP A 31 -32.22 20.89 -10.63
C ASP A 31 -32.96 19.60 -11.02
N PHE A 32 -32.26 18.47 -10.94
CA PHE A 32 -32.83 17.16 -11.28
C PHE A 32 -32.82 16.19 -10.10
N LEU A 33 -33.83 15.32 -10.09
CA LEU A 33 -34.02 14.30 -9.08
C LEU A 33 -34.46 13.01 -9.79
N LEU A 34 -33.66 11.95 -9.68
CA LEU A 34 -33.89 10.67 -10.35
C LEU A 34 -34.16 9.55 -9.32
N TRP A 35 -35.08 8.65 -9.66
CA TRP A 35 -35.50 7.50 -8.85
C TRP A 35 -35.61 6.23 -9.69
N GLU A 36 -35.77 5.09 -9.04
CA GLU A 36 -35.94 3.78 -9.68
C GLU A 36 -34.83 3.50 -10.71
N ASP A 37 -35.16 3.43 -12.00
CA ASP A 37 -34.23 3.14 -13.10
C ASP A 37 -34.03 4.33 -14.04
N GLN A 38 -34.44 5.54 -13.64
CA GLN A 38 -34.37 6.73 -14.50
C GLN A 38 -32.94 7.05 -14.92
N GLN A 39 -32.77 7.39 -16.20
CA GLN A 39 -31.48 7.76 -16.79
C GLN A 39 -31.57 9.16 -17.38
N LEU A 40 -30.53 9.96 -17.22
CA LEU A 40 -30.46 11.32 -17.75
C LEU A 40 -29.08 11.59 -18.34
N THR A 41 -29.04 12.16 -19.54
CA THR A 41 -27.79 12.68 -20.14
C THR A 41 -27.85 14.20 -20.12
N LEU A 42 -26.81 14.84 -19.58
CA LEU A 42 -26.72 16.28 -19.38
C LEU A 42 -25.70 16.93 -20.31
N TYR A 43 -26.11 18.03 -20.93
CA TYR A 43 -25.28 18.87 -21.81
C TYR A 43 -25.26 20.35 -21.37
N ASP A 44 -25.94 20.66 -20.28
CA ASP A 44 -26.20 21.98 -19.76
C ASP A 44 -25.94 22.06 -18.25
N SER A 45 -26.19 23.25 -17.70
CA SER A 45 -25.79 23.58 -16.34
C SER A 45 -26.89 23.36 -15.31
N HIS A 46 -26.54 22.73 -14.19
CA HIS A 46 -27.42 22.44 -13.06
C HIS A 46 -26.81 22.95 -11.75
N LEU A 47 -27.63 23.41 -10.80
CA LEU A 47 -27.15 23.77 -9.46
C LEU A 47 -27.03 22.52 -8.58
N SER A 48 -27.94 21.56 -8.76
CA SER A 48 -27.97 20.32 -7.98
C SER A 48 -28.56 19.15 -8.79
N GLY A 49 -28.04 17.96 -8.52
CA GLY A 49 -28.59 16.68 -8.96
C GLY A 49 -28.66 15.70 -7.78
N THR A 50 -29.70 14.86 -7.73
CA THR A 50 -29.79 13.79 -6.75
C THR A 50 -30.33 12.51 -7.37
N LEU A 51 -29.65 11.40 -7.13
CA LEU A 51 -29.96 10.09 -7.67
C LEU A 51 -30.26 9.12 -6.54
N TYR A 52 -31.33 8.35 -6.70
CA TYR A 52 -31.72 7.25 -5.82
C TYR A 52 -31.83 5.93 -6.58
N ASP A 53 -31.90 4.84 -5.84
CA ASP A 53 -32.14 3.48 -6.35
C ASP A 53 -31.09 3.06 -7.40
N ARG A 54 -31.50 2.74 -8.62
CA ARG A 54 -30.63 2.35 -9.75
C ARG A 54 -30.58 3.43 -10.84
N SER A 55 -30.95 4.66 -10.49
CA SER A 55 -30.94 5.77 -11.45
C SER A 55 -29.53 6.14 -11.86
N GLY A 56 -29.39 6.79 -13.01
CA GLY A 56 -28.08 7.15 -13.56
C GLY A 56 -28.06 8.49 -14.26
N VAL A 57 -26.90 9.14 -14.23
CA VAL A 57 -26.66 10.37 -14.96
C VAL A 57 -25.34 10.30 -15.72
N GLU A 58 -25.38 10.72 -16.98
CA GLU A 58 -24.21 10.90 -17.83
C GLU A 58 -24.00 12.39 -18.08
N ILE A 59 -22.82 12.90 -17.76
CA ILE A 59 -22.49 14.32 -17.86
C ILE A 59 -21.50 14.49 -19.00
N MET A 60 -22.01 15.02 -20.10
CA MET A 60 -21.30 15.20 -21.35
C MET A 60 -20.64 16.58 -21.43
N THR A 61 -20.00 16.86 -22.56
CA THR A 61 -19.48 18.20 -22.86
C THR A 61 -20.55 19.28 -22.72
N GLY A 62 -20.24 20.34 -21.99
CA GLY A 62 -21.18 21.43 -21.68
C GLY A 62 -22.02 21.18 -20.43
N GLY A 63 -22.12 19.93 -19.98
CA GLY A 63 -22.73 19.56 -18.71
C GLY A 63 -21.91 20.10 -17.54
N ASP A 64 -22.55 20.87 -16.65
CA ASP A 64 -21.93 21.40 -15.43
C ASP A 64 -22.88 21.27 -14.25
N VAL A 65 -22.57 20.38 -13.30
CA VAL A 65 -23.40 20.17 -12.11
C VAL A 65 -22.66 20.68 -10.87
N ARG A 66 -23.17 21.72 -10.22
CA ARG A 66 -22.46 22.28 -9.06
C ARG A 66 -22.41 21.31 -7.87
N ILE A 67 -23.49 20.60 -7.57
CA ILE A 67 -23.54 19.58 -6.52
C ILE A 67 -24.30 18.34 -7.03
N LEU A 68 -23.70 17.17 -6.91
CA LEU A 68 -24.30 15.90 -7.31
C LEU A 68 -24.24 14.90 -6.17
N ARG A 69 -25.37 14.25 -5.88
CA ARG A 69 -25.46 13.21 -4.85
C ARG A 69 -26.00 11.91 -5.44
N ALA A 70 -25.29 10.83 -5.22
CA ALA A 70 -25.62 9.49 -5.68
C ALA A 70 -25.83 8.58 -4.47
N TYR A 71 -27.05 8.06 -4.30
CA TYR A 71 -27.44 7.14 -3.23
C TYR A 71 -27.75 5.73 -3.78
N HIS A 72 -27.85 4.75 -2.89
CA HIS A 72 -28.21 3.35 -3.17
C HIS A 72 -27.28 2.69 -4.22
N GLN A 73 -27.80 2.30 -5.38
CA GLN A 73 -27.09 1.64 -6.48
C GLN A 73 -27.00 2.56 -7.71
N SER A 74 -27.07 3.88 -7.50
CA SER A 74 -27.08 4.85 -8.60
C SER A 74 -25.73 4.95 -9.30
N SER A 75 -25.74 5.47 -10.53
CA SER A 75 -24.55 5.59 -11.36
C SER A 75 -24.31 7.03 -11.85
N VAL A 76 -23.06 7.47 -11.80
CA VAL A 76 -22.62 8.74 -12.38
C VAL A 76 -21.51 8.46 -13.37
N HIS A 77 -21.69 8.86 -14.63
CA HIS A 77 -20.63 8.87 -15.63
C HIS A 77 -20.29 10.31 -15.98
N LEU A 78 -19.07 10.74 -15.70
CA LEU A 78 -18.51 12.02 -16.12
C LEU A 78 -17.58 11.80 -17.32
N ASP A 79 -18.02 12.16 -18.52
CA ASP A 79 -17.19 11.97 -19.72
C ASP A 79 -16.22 13.15 -19.91
N VAL A 80 -16.76 14.34 -20.20
CA VAL A 80 -16.01 15.58 -20.42
C VAL A 80 -16.49 16.73 -19.52
N GLY A 81 -17.74 16.67 -19.04
CA GLY A 81 -18.34 17.77 -18.28
C GLY A 81 -17.67 18.04 -16.94
N SER A 82 -18.26 18.96 -16.17
CA SER A 82 -17.77 19.33 -14.83
C SER A 82 -18.77 18.99 -13.74
N VAL A 83 -18.25 18.56 -12.59
CA VAL A 83 -19.00 18.55 -11.34
C VAL A 83 -18.22 19.30 -10.28
N GLY A 84 -18.89 20.21 -9.59
CA GLY A 84 -18.30 20.90 -8.44
C GLY A 84 -18.05 19.90 -7.32
N TYR A 85 -19.12 19.47 -6.66
CA TYR A 85 -19.06 18.53 -5.55
C TYR A 85 -19.83 17.27 -5.89
N LEU A 86 -19.15 16.13 -5.92
CA LEU A 86 -19.77 14.83 -6.12
C LEU A 86 -19.72 14.03 -4.81
N TYR A 87 -20.87 13.57 -4.36
CA TYR A 87 -21.00 12.69 -3.21
C TYR A 87 -21.58 11.35 -3.65
N ALA A 88 -20.84 10.28 -3.42
CA ALA A 88 -21.25 8.91 -3.68
C ALA A 88 -21.45 8.18 -2.35
N TYR A 89 -22.65 7.65 -2.12
CA TYR A 89 -23.06 6.95 -0.90
C TYR A 89 -23.46 5.50 -1.21
N ASP A 90 -23.67 4.72 -0.15
CA ASP A 90 -24.15 3.34 -0.20
C ASP A 90 -23.30 2.45 -1.14
N THR A 91 -23.85 1.99 -2.26
CA THR A 91 -23.18 1.13 -3.25
C THR A 91 -23.18 1.79 -4.64
N SER A 92 -23.22 3.13 -4.68
CA SER A 92 -23.23 3.89 -5.93
C SER A 92 -21.92 3.75 -6.69
N ALA A 93 -21.97 3.94 -8.01
CA ALA A 93 -20.84 3.80 -8.90
C ALA A 93 -20.56 5.11 -9.65
N VAL A 94 -19.33 5.59 -9.58
CA VAL A 94 -18.88 6.80 -10.28
C VAL A 94 -17.77 6.43 -11.25
N ARG A 95 -17.91 6.85 -12.50
CA ARG A 95 -16.88 6.72 -13.53
C ARG A 95 -16.53 8.09 -14.09
N ILE A 96 -15.26 8.42 -14.12
CA ILE A 96 -14.74 9.64 -14.74
C ILE A 96 -13.79 9.25 -15.88
N THR A 97 -14.11 9.69 -17.10
CA THR A 97 -13.30 9.38 -18.28
C THR A 97 -12.28 10.48 -18.55
N THR A 98 -12.71 11.74 -18.69
CA THR A 98 -11.84 12.92 -18.88
C THR A 98 -12.30 14.22 -18.20
N GLY A 99 -13.47 14.22 -17.56
CA GLY A 99 -14.09 15.44 -17.02
C GLY A 99 -13.37 16.06 -15.82
N SER A 100 -13.93 17.18 -15.35
CA SER A 100 -13.35 17.96 -14.25
C SER A 100 -14.18 17.88 -12.97
N LEU A 101 -13.52 17.59 -11.86
CA LEU A 101 -14.11 17.55 -10.53
C LEU A 101 -13.45 18.58 -9.64
N ARG A 102 -14.22 19.36 -8.88
CA ARG A 102 -13.62 20.14 -7.79
C ARG A 102 -13.37 19.26 -6.57
N TRP A 103 -14.38 18.50 -6.13
CA TRP A 103 -14.28 17.54 -5.03
C TRP A 103 -15.13 16.31 -5.29
N LEU A 104 -14.59 15.16 -4.93
CA LEU A 104 -15.30 13.90 -4.87
C LEU A 104 -15.21 13.32 -3.46
N TYR A 105 -16.34 12.88 -2.94
CA TYR A 105 -16.46 12.18 -1.67
C TYR A 105 -17.10 10.82 -1.91
N ALA A 106 -16.34 9.75 -1.69
CA ALA A 106 -16.82 8.38 -1.71
C ALA A 106 -17.08 7.92 -0.28
N HIS A 107 -18.29 7.46 0.01
CA HIS A 107 -18.72 6.97 1.31
C HIS A 107 -19.20 5.52 1.22
N ASP A 108 -19.34 4.87 2.38
CA ASP A 108 -19.92 3.54 2.55
C ASP A 108 -19.26 2.49 1.64
N GLY A 109 -19.99 1.77 0.80
CA GLY A 109 -19.46 0.80 -0.17
C GLY A 109 -19.41 1.32 -1.61
N SER A 110 -19.37 2.64 -1.82
CA SER A 110 -19.36 3.23 -3.16
C SER A 110 -18.06 2.94 -3.90
N THR A 111 -18.14 2.94 -5.24
CA THR A 111 -17.01 2.68 -6.13
C THR A 111 -16.76 3.86 -7.05
N VAL A 112 -15.50 4.26 -7.21
CA VAL A 112 -15.10 5.40 -8.05
C VAL A 112 -13.93 5.02 -8.93
N HIS A 113 -14.08 5.14 -10.23
CA HIS A 113 -13.02 4.88 -11.21
C HIS A 113 -12.71 6.15 -12.00
N ILE A 114 -11.49 6.65 -11.88
CA ILE A 114 -10.97 7.83 -12.59
C ILE A 114 -9.94 7.38 -13.61
N ASN A 115 -10.28 7.45 -14.89
CA ASN A 115 -9.39 7.05 -15.98
C ASN A 115 -8.45 8.20 -16.39
N SER A 116 -8.97 9.42 -16.43
CA SER A 116 -8.25 10.66 -16.76
C SER A 116 -9.05 11.86 -16.26
N GLY A 117 -8.68 13.06 -16.71
CA GLY A 117 -9.32 14.32 -16.33
C GLY A 117 -8.62 15.01 -15.17
N SER A 118 -9.36 15.82 -14.42
CA SER A 118 -8.82 16.58 -13.30
C SER A 118 -9.67 16.47 -12.05
N SER A 119 -9.06 16.35 -10.87
CA SER A 119 -9.78 16.47 -9.59
C SER A 119 -9.05 17.37 -8.59
N GLY A 120 -9.76 18.36 -8.04
CA GLY A 120 -9.26 19.20 -6.95
C GLY A 120 -9.12 18.45 -5.61
N GLY A 121 -9.94 17.43 -5.38
CA GLY A 121 -9.80 16.55 -4.23
C GLY A 121 -10.63 15.29 -4.35
N VAL A 122 -10.12 14.19 -3.80
CA VAL A 122 -10.80 12.88 -3.79
C VAL A 122 -10.62 12.28 -2.41
N ASP A 123 -11.73 12.14 -1.68
CA ASP A 123 -11.74 11.62 -0.32
C ASP A 123 -12.57 10.33 -0.30
N ALA A 124 -11.97 9.25 0.20
CA ALA A 124 -12.61 7.96 0.39
C ALA A 124 -12.85 7.69 1.88
N TYR A 125 -14.08 7.33 2.25
CA TYR A 125 -14.54 7.01 3.60
C TYR A 125 -15.27 5.66 3.63
N GLY A 126 -15.57 5.15 4.82
CA GLY A 126 -16.25 3.88 5.00
C GLY A 126 -15.46 2.72 4.39
N SER A 127 -16.15 1.83 3.69
CA SER A 127 -15.60 0.72 2.92
C SER A 127 -15.48 1.02 1.41
N SER A 128 -15.35 2.29 1.02
CA SER A 128 -15.41 2.69 -0.39
C SER A 128 -14.13 2.29 -1.13
N ALA A 129 -14.24 2.16 -2.46
CA ALA A 129 -13.13 1.79 -3.33
C ALA A 129 -12.92 2.84 -4.42
N VAL A 130 -11.75 3.47 -4.43
CA VAL A 130 -11.37 4.49 -5.42
C VAL A 130 -10.18 4.01 -6.24
N ARG A 131 -10.28 4.12 -7.57
CA ARG A 131 -9.21 3.82 -8.51
C ARG A 131 -8.86 5.04 -9.35
N ILE A 132 -7.59 5.39 -9.42
CA ILE A 132 -7.05 6.48 -10.24
C ILE A 132 -6.01 5.89 -11.19
N ALA A 133 -6.30 5.91 -12.49
CA ALA A 133 -5.40 5.41 -13.53
C ALA A 133 -4.57 6.51 -14.20
N GLY A 134 -5.03 7.75 -14.15
CA GLY A 134 -4.39 8.87 -14.82
C GLY A 134 -5.18 10.17 -14.64
N GLY A 135 -4.66 11.25 -15.21
CA GLY A 135 -5.20 12.60 -15.03
C GLY A 135 -4.30 13.47 -14.15
N THR A 136 -4.81 14.65 -13.80
CA THR A 136 -4.15 15.60 -12.89
C THR A 136 -4.97 15.74 -11.62
N HIS A 137 -4.36 15.42 -10.49
CA HIS A 137 -5.05 15.36 -9.21
C HIS A 137 -4.34 16.24 -8.20
N SER A 138 -5.14 16.87 -7.36
CA SER A 138 -4.66 17.74 -6.30
C SER A 138 -4.42 16.94 -5.02
N SER A 139 -5.40 16.85 -4.12
CA SER A 139 -5.26 16.03 -2.90
C SER A 139 -6.07 14.75 -2.99
N VAL A 140 -5.52 13.66 -2.48
CA VAL A 140 -6.24 12.38 -2.44
C VAL A 140 -6.07 11.74 -1.06
N PHE A 141 -7.19 11.42 -0.43
CA PHE A 141 -7.22 10.91 0.93
C PHE A 141 -8.04 9.64 1.02
N ALA A 142 -7.49 8.66 1.74
CA ALA A 142 -8.22 7.46 2.16
C ALA A 142 -8.36 7.47 3.67
N HIS A 143 -9.59 7.27 4.15
CA HIS A 143 -9.96 7.27 5.57
C HIS A 143 -10.64 5.96 5.96
N GLU A 144 -10.75 5.72 7.26
CA GLU A 144 -11.50 4.59 7.84
C GLU A 144 -11.04 3.24 7.27
N SER A 145 -11.91 2.46 6.63
CA SER A 145 -11.58 1.16 6.02
C SER A 145 -11.63 1.20 4.49
N SER A 146 -11.42 2.37 3.89
CA SER A 146 -11.49 2.55 2.44
C SER A 146 -10.25 2.02 1.73
N SER A 147 -10.39 1.77 0.43
CA SER A 147 -9.31 1.32 -0.45
C SER A 147 -9.09 2.31 -1.59
N LEU A 148 -7.82 2.65 -1.82
CA LEU A 148 -7.41 3.57 -2.87
C LEU A 148 -6.30 2.92 -3.70
N GLU A 149 -6.52 2.81 -5.01
CA GLU A 149 -5.54 2.29 -5.97
C GLU A 149 -5.12 3.40 -6.94
N ILE A 150 -3.83 3.67 -7.04
CA ILE A 150 -3.26 4.66 -7.96
C ILE A 150 -2.27 3.94 -8.88
N SER A 151 -2.61 3.84 -10.17
CA SER A 151 -1.73 3.26 -11.19
C SER A 151 -1.07 4.30 -12.10
N GLY A 152 -1.49 5.55 -12.01
CA GLY A 152 -0.93 6.65 -12.78
C GLY A 152 -1.50 8.01 -12.37
N GLY A 153 -1.10 9.04 -13.10
CA GLY A 153 -1.54 10.42 -12.87
C GLY A 153 -0.43 11.35 -12.37
N ASP A 154 -0.74 12.63 -12.41
CA ASP A 154 0.13 13.71 -11.98
C ASP A 154 -0.47 14.41 -10.74
N PHE A 155 0.28 14.40 -9.64
CA PHE A 155 -0.11 14.97 -8.35
C PHE A 155 0.66 16.26 -8.04
N THR A 156 0.98 17.06 -9.08
CA THR A 156 1.82 18.25 -8.96
C THR A 156 1.12 19.48 -8.38
N GLU A 157 -0.19 19.62 -8.56
CA GLU A 157 -0.90 20.87 -8.27
C GLU A 157 -1.01 21.16 -6.76
N TYR A 158 -1.29 20.14 -5.93
CA TYR A 158 -1.42 20.28 -4.48
C TYR A 158 -0.82 19.09 -3.71
N LYS A 159 -0.81 19.21 -2.37
CA LYS A 159 0.33 18.74 -1.57
C LYS A 159 0.34 17.28 -1.13
N TYR A 160 -0.79 16.58 -1.05
CA TYR A 160 -0.83 15.37 -0.22
C TYR A 160 -1.61 14.23 -0.85
N VAL A 161 -1.00 13.05 -0.77
CA VAL A 161 -1.69 11.77 -0.88
C VAL A 161 -1.53 11.10 0.48
N SER A 162 -2.62 10.74 1.15
CA SER A 162 -2.52 10.17 2.49
C SER A 162 -3.52 9.04 2.72
N ALA A 163 -3.08 8.04 3.47
CA ALA A 163 -3.94 7.05 4.08
C ALA A 163 -4.02 7.28 5.60
N TYR A 164 -5.23 7.25 6.14
CA TYR A 164 -5.55 7.43 7.55
C TYR A 164 -6.23 6.17 8.11
N ASP A 165 -6.33 6.10 9.44
CA ASP A 165 -7.08 5.06 10.15
C ASP A 165 -6.68 3.64 9.75
N SER A 166 -7.57 2.82 9.20
CA SER A 166 -7.27 1.47 8.69
C SER A 166 -7.29 1.39 7.17
N ALA A 167 -7.18 2.54 6.49
CA ALA A 167 -7.32 2.59 5.04
C ALA A 167 -6.13 1.94 4.33
N THR A 168 -6.39 1.43 3.14
CA THR A 168 -5.36 0.83 2.27
C THR A 168 -5.12 1.71 1.05
N LEU A 169 -3.86 2.06 0.80
CA LEU A 169 -3.40 2.81 -0.36
C LEU A 169 -2.38 1.99 -1.15
N ASN A 170 -2.73 1.60 -2.37
CA ASN A 170 -1.85 0.89 -3.28
C ASN A 170 -1.41 1.83 -4.41
N VAL A 171 -0.11 1.99 -4.62
CA VAL A 171 0.46 2.86 -5.66
C VAL A 171 1.42 2.06 -6.53
N SER A 172 1.08 1.91 -7.81
CA SER A 172 1.92 1.25 -8.83
C SER A 172 2.49 2.22 -9.87
N GLY A 173 2.05 3.48 -9.87
CA GLY A 173 2.53 4.50 -10.80
C GLY A 173 2.09 5.91 -10.44
N GLY A 174 2.51 6.88 -11.27
CA GLY A 174 2.22 8.31 -11.07
C GLY A 174 3.41 9.12 -10.57
N THR A 175 3.23 10.45 -10.53
CA THR A 175 4.24 11.41 -10.07
C THR A 175 3.75 12.20 -8.87
N PHE A 176 4.51 12.16 -7.77
CA PHE A 176 4.17 12.72 -6.47
C PHE A 176 5.31 13.64 -5.99
N PRO A 177 5.33 14.91 -6.41
CA PRO A 177 6.41 15.85 -6.05
C PRO A 177 6.33 16.32 -4.60
N TRP A 178 5.27 15.97 -3.88
CA TRP A 178 5.04 16.32 -2.50
C TRP A 178 5.16 15.10 -1.59
N VAL A 179 4.35 15.04 -0.53
CA VAL A 179 4.49 14.03 0.52
C VAL A 179 3.35 13.03 0.42
N LEU A 180 3.71 11.74 0.43
CA LEU A 180 2.80 10.66 0.72
C LEU A 180 2.85 10.34 2.22
N TYR A 181 1.70 10.24 2.88
CA TYR A 181 1.60 9.90 4.30
C TYR A 181 0.86 8.58 4.57
N GLY A 182 1.42 7.77 5.46
CA GLY A 182 0.69 6.78 6.25
C GLY A 182 0.43 7.30 7.66
N HIS A 183 -0.82 7.24 8.11
CA HIS A 183 -1.27 7.63 9.45
C HIS A 183 -2.13 6.53 10.09
N GLY A 184 -2.34 6.62 11.40
CA GLY A 184 -3.14 5.63 12.13
C GLY A 184 -2.56 4.22 12.00
N SER A 185 -3.39 3.25 11.63
CA SER A 185 -3.03 1.86 11.30
C SER A 185 -3.10 1.58 9.79
N SER A 186 -2.98 2.60 8.95
CA SER A 186 -3.15 2.46 7.50
C SER A 186 -2.06 1.59 6.89
N ILE A 187 -2.39 1.02 5.73
CA ILE A 187 -1.46 0.22 4.92
C ILE A 187 -1.21 0.99 3.62
N VAL A 188 0.06 1.27 3.33
CA VAL A 188 0.50 1.88 2.08
C VAL A 188 1.45 0.92 1.37
N ASN A 189 1.10 0.51 0.16
CA ASN A 189 1.93 -0.33 -0.68
C ASN A 189 2.40 0.45 -1.91
N ILE A 190 3.71 0.50 -2.13
CA ILE A 190 4.35 1.21 -3.25
C ILE A 190 5.11 0.20 -4.11
N THR A 191 4.55 -0.09 -5.28
CA THR A 191 5.10 -1.00 -6.30
C THR A 191 5.52 -0.25 -7.57
N GLY A 192 5.52 1.09 -7.54
CA GLY A 192 6.01 1.94 -8.61
C GLY A 192 5.68 3.43 -8.38
N GLY A 193 6.03 4.27 -9.35
CA GLY A 193 5.84 5.72 -9.28
C GLY A 193 7.08 6.50 -8.78
N GLY A 194 6.96 7.83 -8.77
CA GLY A 194 8.03 8.73 -8.36
C GLY A 194 7.60 9.68 -7.24
N PHE A 195 8.31 9.61 -6.10
CA PHE A 195 7.97 10.32 -4.87
C PHE A 195 9.12 11.21 -4.42
N ARG A 196 8.79 12.43 -4.01
CA ARG A 196 9.76 13.26 -3.30
C ARG A 196 9.89 12.84 -1.84
N PHE A 197 8.77 12.66 -1.15
CA PHE A 197 8.75 12.27 0.25
C PHE A 197 7.71 11.20 0.51
N VAL A 198 8.11 10.18 1.27
CA VAL A 198 7.20 9.20 1.86
C VAL A 198 7.39 9.24 3.38
N LYS A 199 6.28 9.32 4.13
CA LYS A 199 6.29 9.39 5.58
C LYS A 199 5.37 8.35 6.19
N ALA A 200 5.93 7.49 7.02
CA ALA A 200 5.18 6.57 7.87
C ALA A 200 5.06 7.17 9.27
N ASN A 201 3.84 7.31 9.78
CA ASN A 201 3.56 7.86 11.12
C ASN A 201 2.72 6.87 11.93
N ASP A 202 2.55 7.17 13.22
CA ASP A 202 1.67 6.44 14.13
C ASP A 202 1.96 4.93 14.11
N SER A 203 0.99 4.08 13.79
CA SER A 203 1.15 2.62 13.65
C SER A 203 1.00 2.17 12.19
N SER A 204 1.19 3.07 11.22
CA SER A 204 1.00 2.75 9.81
C SER A 204 2.07 1.78 9.31
N VAL A 205 1.73 1.01 8.28
CA VAL A 205 2.64 0.12 7.57
C VAL A 205 2.85 0.67 6.16
N VAL A 206 4.10 0.95 5.81
CA VAL A 206 4.48 1.39 4.46
C VAL A 206 5.42 0.36 3.84
N SER A 207 4.96 -0.35 2.82
CA SER A 207 5.73 -1.35 2.08
C SER A 207 6.13 -0.80 0.72
N ILE A 208 7.41 -0.94 0.37
CA ILE A 208 8.00 -0.40 -0.87
C ILE A 208 8.81 -1.50 -1.53
N SER A 209 8.47 -1.86 -2.76
CA SER A 209 9.19 -2.87 -3.55
C SER A 209 9.67 -2.38 -4.92
N ASN A 210 9.28 -1.15 -5.31
CA ASN A 210 9.76 -0.49 -6.53
C ASN A 210 9.48 1.03 -6.48
N GLY A 211 9.84 1.73 -7.56
CA GLY A 211 9.65 3.18 -7.72
C GLY A 211 10.89 3.98 -7.33
N THR A 212 10.73 5.29 -7.28
CA THR A 212 11.79 6.23 -6.87
C THR A 212 11.31 7.09 -5.71
N ILE A 213 12.10 7.17 -4.64
CA ILE A 213 11.76 7.93 -3.44
C ILE A 213 12.98 8.75 -3.06
N ALA A 214 12.87 10.08 -3.02
CA ALA A 214 14.01 10.91 -2.66
C ALA A 214 14.31 10.87 -1.15
N SER A 215 13.28 10.90 -0.30
CA SER A 215 13.42 10.80 1.16
C SER A 215 12.28 10.01 1.78
N LEU A 216 12.64 9.07 2.65
CA LEU A 216 11.73 8.22 3.38
C LEU A 216 11.93 8.48 4.88
N ARG A 217 10.83 8.79 5.56
CA ARG A 217 10.86 9.10 6.99
C ARG A 217 9.90 8.22 7.78
N ALA A 218 10.37 7.69 8.89
CA ALA A 218 9.57 6.87 9.78
C ALA A 218 9.48 7.56 11.15
N TYR A 219 8.25 7.63 11.68
CA TYR A 219 7.90 8.27 12.95
C TYR A 219 6.97 7.38 13.79
N GLY A 220 6.87 7.67 15.09
CA GLY A 220 5.96 6.95 15.99
C GLY A 220 6.31 5.46 16.11
N THR A 221 5.30 4.60 16.02
CA THR A 221 5.42 3.13 16.04
C THR A 221 5.25 2.52 14.65
N SER A 222 5.49 3.30 13.59
CA SER A 222 5.24 2.87 12.22
C SER A 222 6.18 1.75 11.81
N THR A 223 5.74 0.96 10.83
CA THR A 223 6.56 -0.05 10.19
C THR A 223 6.81 0.33 8.74
N VAL A 224 8.07 0.35 8.32
CA VAL A 224 8.44 0.52 6.93
C VAL A 224 9.13 -0.75 6.45
N ARG A 225 8.64 -1.33 5.36
CA ARG A 225 9.20 -2.52 4.70
C ARG A 225 9.79 -2.08 3.36
N LEU A 226 11.11 -2.16 3.21
CA LEU A 226 11.80 -1.98 1.93
C LEU A 226 12.18 -3.37 1.43
N ILE A 227 11.64 -3.77 0.29
CA ILE A 227 11.82 -5.10 -0.29
C ILE A 227 12.66 -4.94 -1.56
N ALA A 228 13.87 -5.50 -1.56
CA ALA A 228 14.80 -5.34 -2.67
C ALA A 228 15.74 -6.54 -2.81
N ARG A 229 16.39 -6.69 -3.96
CA ARG A 229 17.39 -7.76 -4.19
C ARG A 229 18.71 -7.47 -3.49
N LYS A 230 18.98 -6.19 -3.26
CA LYS A 230 20.26 -5.75 -2.71
C LYS A 230 20.12 -4.44 -1.98
N PHE A 231 20.80 -4.35 -0.84
CA PHE A 231 21.01 -3.10 -0.11
C PHE A 231 22.50 -2.74 -0.08
N ARG A 232 22.77 -1.44 -0.09
CA ARG A 232 24.07 -0.81 0.10
C ARG A 232 23.87 0.32 1.08
N LEU A 233 24.48 0.17 2.25
CA LEU A 233 24.38 1.10 3.37
C LEU A 233 25.37 2.24 3.17
N GLY A 234 24.88 3.47 3.18
CA GLY A 234 25.71 4.66 3.30
C GLY A 234 26.11 4.94 4.75
N ASP A 235 26.89 6.00 4.93
CA ASP A 235 27.34 6.45 6.26
C ASP A 235 26.15 6.69 7.19
N GLY A 236 26.28 6.22 8.44
CA GLY A 236 25.27 6.37 9.48
C GLY A 236 24.17 5.32 9.48
N LEU A 237 24.19 4.37 8.54
CA LEU A 237 23.26 3.23 8.49
C LEU A 237 23.95 1.93 8.90
N TRP A 238 23.22 1.06 9.60
CA TRP A 238 23.62 -0.32 9.87
C TRP A 238 22.39 -1.22 9.94
N ILE A 239 22.59 -2.53 9.72
CA ILE A 239 21.55 -3.56 9.73
C ILE A 239 21.88 -4.60 10.80
N ASP A 240 20.86 -5.12 11.47
CA ASP A 240 20.89 -6.30 12.35
C ASP A 240 19.68 -7.19 12.02
N GLY A 241 19.92 -8.40 11.51
CA GLY A 241 18.91 -9.20 10.79
C GLY A 241 18.40 -8.45 9.56
N ALA A 242 17.08 -8.33 9.41
CA ALA A 242 16.46 -7.43 8.42
C ALA A 242 16.27 -5.98 8.93
N ARG A 243 16.54 -5.67 10.20
CA ARG A 243 16.20 -4.36 10.77
C ARG A 243 17.26 -3.31 10.45
N LEU A 244 16.83 -2.21 9.84
CA LEU A 244 17.65 -1.06 9.49
C LEU A 244 17.63 -0.01 10.62
N TYR A 245 18.82 0.50 10.95
CA TYR A 245 19.01 1.51 11.96
C TYR A 245 19.80 2.71 11.44
N GLY A 246 19.68 3.81 12.17
CA GLY A 246 20.37 5.06 11.88
C GLY A 246 19.66 5.93 10.84
N GLY A 247 20.41 6.82 10.21
CA GLY A 247 19.89 7.72 9.17
C GLY A 247 21.00 8.07 8.20
N GLY A 248 20.67 8.12 6.91
CA GLY A 248 21.64 8.29 5.83
C GLY A 248 21.14 7.77 4.50
N LEU A 249 22.02 7.75 3.50
CA LEU A 249 21.69 7.30 2.15
C LEU A 249 21.66 5.77 2.09
N LEU A 250 20.48 5.21 1.87
CA LEU A 250 20.31 3.80 1.53
C LEU A 250 20.21 3.68 0.01
N SER A 251 20.88 2.70 -0.57
CA SER A 251 20.76 2.40 -2.01
C SER A 251 20.66 0.92 -2.26
N GLY A 252 20.23 0.53 -3.46
CA GLY A 252 19.98 -0.87 -3.74
C GLY A 252 19.62 -1.14 -5.19
N GLU A 253 19.15 -2.36 -5.42
CA GLU A 253 18.60 -2.83 -6.69
C GLU A 253 17.24 -3.49 -6.43
N TRP A 254 16.19 -3.04 -7.12
CA TRP A 254 14.85 -3.66 -7.05
C TRP A 254 14.85 -5.04 -7.72
N SER A 255 13.72 -5.76 -7.67
CA SER A 255 13.56 -7.07 -8.31
C SER A 255 13.97 -7.07 -9.79
N GLY A 256 13.55 -6.05 -10.55
CA GLY A 256 13.89 -5.84 -11.97
C GLY A 256 15.35 -5.44 -12.25
N GLY A 257 16.15 -5.18 -11.20
CA GLY A 257 17.55 -4.78 -11.32
C GLY A 257 17.77 -3.27 -11.45
N GLU A 258 16.71 -2.47 -11.43
CA GLU A 258 16.80 -1.01 -11.40
C GLU A 258 17.47 -0.56 -10.10
N ARG A 259 18.45 0.34 -10.24
CA ARG A 259 19.14 0.92 -9.09
C ARG A 259 18.34 2.07 -8.50
N TRP A 260 18.36 2.16 -7.18
CA TRP A 260 17.68 3.20 -6.43
C TRP A 260 18.55 3.72 -5.30
N SER A 261 18.21 4.92 -4.82
CA SER A 261 18.79 5.53 -3.64
C SER A 261 17.77 6.42 -2.95
N VAL A 262 17.70 6.36 -1.63
CA VAL A 262 16.76 7.11 -0.79
C VAL A 262 17.45 7.60 0.47
N ASP A 263 17.17 8.84 0.86
CA ASP A 263 17.58 9.38 2.16
C ASP A 263 16.65 8.85 3.27
N ILE A 264 17.20 8.05 4.18
CA ILE A 264 16.48 7.44 5.30
C ILE A 264 16.59 8.33 6.54
N GLN A 265 15.45 8.65 7.14
CA GLN A 265 15.37 9.35 8.43
C GLN A 265 14.46 8.60 9.39
N ILE A 266 15.02 8.14 10.51
CA ILE A 266 14.30 7.35 11.53
C ILE A 266 14.26 8.14 12.83
N ASP A 267 13.05 8.43 13.32
CA ASP A 267 12.84 9.09 14.62
C ASP A 267 12.95 8.08 15.77
N ASN A 268 14.19 7.79 16.19
CA ASN A 268 14.46 6.77 17.19
C ASN A 268 14.27 7.28 18.64
N PRO A 269 13.80 6.44 19.58
CA PRO A 269 13.29 5.08 19.38
C PRO A 269 11.79 5.09 19.01
N GLY A 270 11.36 4.21 18.12
CA GLY A 270 9.93 4.02 17.88
C GLY A 270 9.64 3.20 16.62
N PRO A 271 9.99 3.71 15.43
CA PRO A 271 9.67 3.03 14.19
C PRO A 271 10.46 1.74 14.00
N THR A 272 9.89 0.83 13.24
CA THR A 272 10.57 -0.36 12.73
C THR A 272 10.77 -0.22 11.23
N VAL A 273 12.02 -0.09 10.80
CA VAL A 273 12.36 -0.07 9.37
C VAL A 273 13.06 -1.38 9.04
N LEU A 274 12.52 -2.11 8.07
CA LEU A 274 13.02 -3.40 7.62
C LEU A 274 13.57 -3.25 6.21
N ALA A 275 14.81 -3.68 6.01
CA ALA A 275 15.45 -3.85 4.71
C ALA A 275 15.42 -5.35 4.37
N MET A 276 14.33 -5.79 3.76
CA MET A 276 14.00 -7.18 3.49
C MET A 276 14.60 -7.59 2.15
N LEU A 277 15.50 -8.58 2.15
CA LEU A 277 16.07 -9.13 0.93
C LEU A 277 15.08 -10.08 0.29
N ILE A 278 14.87 -9.97 -1.02
CA ILE A 278 14.05 -10.96 -1.75
C ILE A 278 14.68 -12.34 -1.57
N GLY A 279 13.92 -13.28 -1.00
CA GLY A 279 14.36 -14.64 -0.68
C GLY A 279 14.68 -14.89 0.80
N ASP A 280 14.89 -13.85 1.61
CA ASP A 280 15.23 -13.92 3.04
C ASP A 280 13.93 -13.92 3.86
N VAL A 281 13.25 -15.06 3.85
CA VAL A 281 11.92 -15.28 4.44
C VAL A 281 11.98 -15.23 5.96
N ASP A 282 13.06 -15.76 6.56
CA ASP A 282 13.22 -15.81 8.01
C ASP A 282 13.74 -14.49 8.63
N LEU A 283 14.10 -13.51 7.78
CA LEU A 283 14.60 -12.18 8.13
C LEU A 283 15.95 -12.21 8.87
N SER A 284 16.76 -13.24 8.66
CA SER A 284 18.13 -13.35 9.16
C SER A 284 19.08 -12.34 8.51
N GLY A 285 18.70 -11.79 7.35
CA GLY A 285 19.53 -10.90 6.55
C GLY A 285 20.36 -11.64 5.50
N TYR A 286 20.18 -12.95 5.31
CA TYR A 286 20.91 -13.78 4.36
C TYR A 286 19.99 -14.82 3.72
N VAL A 287 20.11 -15.04 2.41
CA VAL A 287 19.25 -15.98 1.66
C VAL A 287 19.89 -17.37 1.58
N ASP A 288 19.33 -18.37 2.25
CA ASP A 288 19.86 -19.75 2.26
C ASP A 288 18.81 -20.88 2.41
N ASP A 289 19.23 -22.04 2.94
CA ASP A 289 18.39 -23.22 3.07
C ASP A 289 17.37 -23.14 4.20
N ASP A 290 17.56 -22.26 5.18
CA ASP A 290 16.55 -22.00 6.20
C ASP A 290 15.33 -21.30 5.59
N ASP A 291 15.55 -20.34 4.68
CA ASP A 291 14.47 -19.69 3.91
C ASP A 291 13.73 -20.66 3.01
N LEU A 292 14.48 -21.50 2.29
CA LEU A 292 13.90 -22.51 1.41
C LEU A 292 13.01 -23.48 2.21
N SER A 293 13.44 -23.83 3.43
CA SER A 293 12.66 -24.68 4.32
C SER A 293 11.32 -24.05 4.70
N LEU A 294 11.26 -22.72 4.88
CA LEU A 294 10.02 -21.98 5.12
C LEU A 294 9.11 -21.94 3.89
N VAL A 295 9.64 -21.60 2.71
CA VAL A 295 8.88 -21.62 1.45
C VAL A 295 8.26 -22.99 1.21
N LEU A 296 9.02 -24.07 1.41
CA LEU A 296 8.52 -25.43 1.23
C LEU A 296 7.51 -25.85 2.31
N ALA A 297 7.65 -25.35 3.54
CA ALA A 297 6.72 -25.64 4.62
C ALA A 297 5.34 -25.00 4.37
N ASN A 298 5.30 -23.84 3.71
CA ASN A 298 4.09 -23.08 3.42
C ASN A 298 3.60 -23.27 1.98
N TRP A 299 4.13 -24.24 1.25
CA TRP A 299 3.77 -24.47 -0.15
C TRP A 299 2.26 -24.61 -0.39
N GLY A 300 1.73 -23.85 -1.33
CA GLY A 300 0.32 -23.83 -1.72
C GLY A 300 -0.61 -23.22 -0.67
N THR A 301 -0.08 -22.51 0.32
CA THR A 301 -0.87 -21.78 1.32
C THR A 301 -1.01 -20.30 0.95
N GLU A 302 -2.11 -19.68 1.37
CA GLU A 302 -2.31 -18.23 1.25
C GLU A 302 -1.69 -17.56 2.48
N THR A 303 -0.63 -16.79 2.29
CA THR A 303 0.17 -16.26 3.39
C THR A 303 0.75 -14.87 3.10
N GLU A 304 1.53 -14.32 4.03
CA GLU A 304 2.26 -13.07 3.80
C GLU A 304 3.66 -13.34 3.22
N TRP A 305 4.36 -12.26 2.84
CA TRP A 305 5.73 -12.32 2.33
C TRP A 305 6.69 -13.09 3.26
N THR A 306 6.57 -12.90 4.58
CA THR A 306 7.43 -13.57 5.58
C THR A 306 7.11 -15.05 5.77
N ASP A 307 6.08 -15.55 5.10
CA ASP A 307 5.73 -16.97 5.09
C ASP A 307 6.12 -17.62 3.75
N GLY A 308 6.63 -16.86 2.78
CA GLY A 308 7.15 -17.38 1.50
C GLY A 308 6.46 -16.86 0.24
N ASP A 309 5.42 -16.01 0.35
CA ASP A 309 4.78 -15.34 -0.81
C ASP A 309 5.60 -14.10 -1.23
N LEU A 310 6.73 -14.36 -1.87
CA LEU A 310 7.76 -13.39 -2.21
C LEU A 310 7.35 -12.45 -3.34
N ASP A 311 6.39 -12.84 -4.18
CA ASP A 311 5.83 -12.01 -5.25
C ASP A 311 4.50 -11.32 -4.88
N SER A 312 3.94 -11.63 -3.71
CA SER A 312 2.66 -11.10 -3.20
C SER A 312 1.46 -11.45 -4.07
N SER A 313 1.49 -12.62 -4.72
CA SER A 313 0.38 -13.17 -5.50
C SER A 313 -0.76 -13.69 -4.60
N GLY A 314 -0.50 -13.88 -3.31
CA GLY A 314 -1.40 -14.48 -2.35
C GLY A 314 -1.26 -16.00 -2.23
N LEU A 315 -0.26 -16.61 -2.86
CA LEU A 315 0.01 -18.05 -2.79
C LEU A 315 1.52 -18.28 -2.75
N VAL A 316 1.96 -19.30 -2.00
CA VAL A 316 3.36 -19.77 -2.04
C VAL A 316 3.51 -20.85 -3.11
N ASP A 317 4.22 -20.57 -4.20
CA ASP A 317 4.38 -21.51 -5.31
C ASP A 317 5.76 -21.49 -6.02
N ASP A 318 5.82 -21.96 -7.27
CA ASP A 318 7.07 -22.05 -8.03
C ASP A 318 7.63 -20.70 -8.49
N ASP A 319 6.80 -19.65 -8.56
CA ASP A 319 7.27 -18.30 -8.81
C ASP A 319 8.05 -17.76 -7.60
N ASP A 320 7.60 -18.04 -6.37
CA ASP A 320 8.33 -17.68 -5.14
C ASP A 320 9.64 -18.44 -5.00
N LEU A 321 9.61 -19.75 -5.25
CA LEU A 321 10.83 -20.55 -5.25
C LEU A 321 11.84 -20.01 -6.27
N SER A 322 11.35 -19.59 -7.44
CA SER A 322 12.20 -18.97 -8.47
C SER A 322 12.82 -17.66 -7.99
N LEU A 323 12.07 -16.83 -7.25
CA LEU A 323 12.58 -15.59 -6.65
C LEU A 323 13.63 -15.85 -5.56
N LEU A 324 13.39 -16.83 -4.68
CA LEU A 324 14.34 -17.23 -3.65
C LEU A 324 15.65 -17.71 -4.29
N LEU A 325 15.57 -18.66 -5.22
CA LEU A 325 16.75 -19.22 -5.88
C LEU A 325 17.51 -18.17 -6.71
N ALA A 326 16.81 -17.21 -7.31
CA ALA A 326 17.44 -16.11 -8.05
C ALA A 326 18.26 -15.17 -7.15
N ASN A 327 18.04 -15.20 -5.84
CA ASN A 327 18.74 -14.40 -4.85
C ASN A 327 19.53 -15.23 -3.82
N TRP A 328 19.74 -16.52 -4.10
CA TRP A 328 20.51 -17.41 -3.22
C TRP A 328 21.88 -16.84 -2.85
N GLY A 329 22.18 -16.83 -1.55
CA GLY A 329 23.41 -16.26 -0.99
C GLY A 329 23.49 -14.73 -1.03
N ALA A 330 22.36 -14.04 -1.25
CA ALA A 330 22.28 -12.60 -1.07
C ALA A 330 22.36 -12.24 0.42
N GLY A 331 22.98 -11.09 0.72
CA GLY A 331 23.23 -10.65 2.09
C GLY A 331 24.63 -10.97 2.60
N PRO A 332 25.04 -10.44 3.76
CA PRO A 332 26.28 -10.85 4.41
C PRO A 332 26.12 -12.28 4.92
N ALA A 333 26.96 -13.19 4.43
CA ALA A 333 26.97 -14.56 4.93
C ALA A 333 27.08 -14.57 6.46
N PRO A 334 26.25 -15.36 7.17
CA PRO A 334 26.35 -15.48 8.61
C PRO A 334 27.77 -15.90 8.98
N ALA A 335 28.27 -15.36 10.10
CA ALA A 335 29.57 -15.79 10.61
C ALA A 335 29.53 -17.32 10.77
N PRO A 336 30.56 -18.06 10.31
CA PRO A 336 30.56 -19.50 10.47
C PRO A 336 30.35 -19.80 11.96
N GLU A 337 29.31 -20.59 12.27
CA GLU A 337 29.05 -20.99 13.64
C GLU A 337 30.37 -21.50 14.24
N ALA A 338 30.73 -20.98 15.42
CA ALA A 338 31.93 -21.44 16.10
C ALA A 338 31.72 -22.91 16.46
N ILE A 339 32.17 -23.81 15.57
CA ILE A 339 32.16 -25.24 15.80
C ILE A 339 32.88 -25.45 17.13
N PRO A 340 32.20 -25.93 18.19
CA PRO A 340 32.84 -26.12 19.48
C PRO A 340 34.09 -26.97 19.25
N GLU A 341 35.27 -26.43 19.59
CA GLU A 341 36.52 -27.17 19.38
C GLU A 341 36.33 -28.57 19.95
N PRO A 342 36.58 -29.63 19.15
CA PRO A 342 36.25 -30.97 19.59
C PRO A 342 36.96 -31.20 20.91
N ALA A 343 36.20 -31.59 21.94
CA ALA A 343 36.67 -31.77 23.31
C ALA A 343 37.88 -32.71 23.42
N THR A 344 38.23 -33.41 22.34
CA THR A 344 39.50 -34.10 22.11
C THR A 344 40.73 -33.26 22.41
N LEU A 345 40.79 -31.96 22.11
CA LEU A 345 41.97 -31.14 22.45
C LEU A 345 42.08 -30.93 23.96
N SER A 346 40.96 -30.62 24.61
CA SER A 346 40.89 -30.47 26.07
C SER A 346 41.16 -31.81 26.77
N LEU A 347 40.62 -32.92 26.28
CA LEU A 347 40.85 -34.27 26.80
C LEU A 347 42.28 -34.76 26.55
N LEU A 348 42.89 -34.42 25.42
CA LEU A 348 44.30 -34.72 25.14
C LEU A 348 45.22 -33.91 26.06
N ALA A 349 44.91 -32.64 26.30
CA ALA A 349 45.65 -31.80 27.23
C ALA A 349 45.54 -32.33 28.67
N ILE A 350 44.32 -32.66 29.13
CA ILE A 350 44.09 -33.26 30.46
C ILE A 350 44.75 -34.64 30.56
N GLY A 351 44.60 -35.48 29.54
CA GLY A 351 45.22 -36.81 29.46
C GLY A 351 46.74 -36.76 29.43
N GLY A 352 47.32 -35.81 28.70
CA GLY A 352 48.75 -35.53 28.66
C GLY A 352 49.28 -35.07 30.01
N LEU A 353 48.59 -34.16 30.69
CA LEU A 353 48.93 -33.72 32.05
C LEU A 353 48.82 -34.85 33.07
N ALA A 354 47.81 -35.72 32.97
CA ALA A 354 47.66 -36.89 33.83
C ALA A 354 48.80 -37.91 33.63
N LEU A 355 49.25 -38.11 32.38
CA LEU A 355 50.39 -38.99 32.07
C LEU A 355 51.73 -38.41 32.54
N LEU A 356 51.90 -37.09 32.47
CA LEU A 356 53.08 -36.40 33.01
C LEU A 356 53.15 -36.52 34.54
N ARG A 357 52.01 -36.40 35.24
CA ARG A 357 51.93 -36.56 36.69
C ARG A 357 52.26 -37.99 37.16
N ARG A 358 51.96 -39.01 36.34
CA ARG A 358 52.26 -40.42 36.66
C ARG A 358 53.75 -40.76 36.58
N LYS A 359 54.53 -40.07 35.73
CA LYS A 359 55.98 -40.32 35.61
C LYS A 359 56.82 -39.79 36.79
N GLY A 360 56.28 -38.87 37.60
CA GLY A 360 56.98 -38.33 38.77
C GLY A 360 57.08 -39.26 39.98
N PHE A 361 56.18 -40.24 40.13
CA PHE A 361 56.10 -41.07 41.35
C PHE A 361 56.86 -42.41 41.28
N ALA A 362 57.29 -42.87 40.11
CA ALA A 362 57.97 -44.16 39.97
C ALA A 362 59.49 -44.10 40.31
N GLY A 363 60.06 -42.92 40.53
CA GLY A 363 61.50 -42.74 40.76
C GLY A 363 61.98 -42.93 42.22
N GLN A 364 61.11 -43.05 43.22
CA GLN A 364 61.52 -43.04 44.64
C GLN A 364 61.48 -44.41 45.36
N ALA A 365 61.11 -45.50 44.69
CA ALA A 365 60.94 -46.80 45.37
C ALA A 365 62.20 -47.70 45.41
N VAL A 366 63.35 -47.31 44.85
CA VAL A 366 64.51 -48.23 44.70
C VAL A 366 65.68 -47.99 45.69
N LEU A 367 65.67 -46.93 46.51
CA LEU A 367 66.81 -46.58 47.37
C LEU A 367 66.61 -46.83 48.88
N ARG A 368 65.96 -47.94 49.26
CA ARG A 368 65.89 -48.34 50.69
C ARG A 368 66.12 -49.84 50.91
N ARG A 369 67.29 -50.36 50.49
CA ARG A 369 67.82 -51.63 51.01
C ARG A 369 69.33 -51.73 50.79
N ARG A 370 70.10 -51.34 51.82
CA ARG A 370 71.54 -51.55 52.14
C ARG A 370 71.95 -50.28 52.89
N SER A 371 72.26 -50.30 54.18
CA SER A 371 73.33 -51.07 54.81
C SER A 371 73.03 -51.38 56.28
N ARG A 372 73.69 -52.44 56.76
CA ARG A 372 73.89 -52.80 58.16
C ARG A 372 74.60 -51.71 58.95
#